data_AF-A0A5J5Q248-F1
#
_entry.id   AF-A0A5J5Q248-F1
#
_cell.length_a   1.000
_cell.length_b   1.000
_cell.length_c   1.000
_cell.angle_alpha   90.00
_cell.angle_beta   90.00
_cell.angle_gamma   90.00
#
_symmetry.space_group_name_H-M   'P 1'
#
loop_
_entity.id
_entity.type
_entity.pdbx_description
1 polymer ?
#
loop_
_entity_poly.entity_id
_entity_poly.type
_entity_poly.pdbx_seq_one_letter_code
_entity_poly.pdbx_strand_id
1 'polypeptide(L)'
;MGRKKGVAEFEETAPDDFDPANPYKDPVAMLEMREHIVREKWIDIEKAKILRDKVRWCYRIEGVNHLQKCRHLVRQYLDATRGIGWGKDGRHPSLHGPKVEEIDSE
;
A
#
# COMPACT_ATOMS: atom_id res chain seq x y z
N MET A 1 26.64 3.90 -28.06
CA MET A 1 26.70 2.84 -27.03
C MET A 1 25.27 2.39 -26.76
N GLY A 2 24.87 1.24 -27.31
CA GLY A 2 23.50 0.76 -27.25
C GLY A 2 23.20 0.11 -25.90
N ARG A 3 22.13 0.55 -25.23
CA ARG A 3 21.51 -0.21 -24.14
C ARG A 3 21.11 -1.57 -24.71
N LYS A 4 21.76 -2.65 -24.25
CA LYS A 4 21.34 -4.02 -24.57
C LYS A 4 19.86 -4.14 -24.21
N LYS A 5 19.03 -4.66 -25.12
CA LYS A 5 17.68 -5.18 -24.82
C LYS A 5 17.83 -6.41 -23.93
N GLY A 6 18.26 -6.21 -22.69
CA GLY A 6 18.03 -7.16 -21.61
C GLY A 6 16.60 -6.95 -21.13
N VAL A 7 15.92 -8.03 -20.75
CA VAL A 7 14.77 -7.95 -19.84
C VAL A 7 15.22 -7.03 -18.71
N ALA A 8 14.48 -5.95 -18.43
CA ALA A 8 14.81 -5.10 -17.30
C ALA A 8 14.84 -6.01 -16.07
N GLU A 9 16.01 -6.24 -15.49
CA GLU A 9 16.10 -6.91 -14.20
C GLU A 9 15.34 -6.02 -13.23
N PHE A 10 14.26 -6.57 -12.66
CA PHE A 10 13.51 -5.86 -11.64
C PHE A 10 14.39 -5.85 -10.39
N GLU A 11 14.95 -4.69 -10.06
CA GLU A 11 15.66 -4.50 -8.80
C GLU A 11 14.62 -4.56 -7.65
N GLU A 12 14.57 -5.70 -6.97
CA GLU A 12 13.61 -5.99 -5.90
C GLU A 12 14.00 -5.34 -4.56
N THR A 13 15.27 -5.02 -4.36
CA THR A 13 15.82 -4.54 -3.08
C THR A 13 15.98 -3.03 -3.02
N ALA A 14 15.99 -2.50 -1.80
CA ALA A 14 16.34 -1.11 -1.55
C ALA A 14 17.80 -0.83 -1.96
N PRO A 15 18.13 0.41 -2.36
CA PRO A 15 19.52 0.78 -2.64
C PRO A 15 20.36 0.71 -1.35
N ASP A 16 21.52 0.04 -1.43
CA ASP A 16 22.42 -0.19 -0.29
C ASP A 16 23.09 1.11 0.21
N ASP A 17 23.23 2.11 -0.65
CA ASP A 17 23.98 3.34 -0.39
C ASP A 17 23.15 4.52 0.18
N PHE A 18 21.86 4.32 0.49
CA PHE A 18 20.98 5.39 0.98
C PHE A 18 21.16 5.66 2.48
N ASP A 19 21.62 6.86 2.87
CA ASP A 19 21.69 7.34 4.26
C ASP A 19 20.38 8.06 4.68
N PRO A 20 19.55 7.48 5.59
CA PRO A 20 18.32 8.11 6.05
C PRO A 20 18.54 9.39 6.86
N ALA A 21 19.71 9.56 7.50
CA ALA A 21 20.01 10.74 8.31
C ALA A 21 20.35 11.96 7.43
N ASN A 22 20.91 11.74 6.25
CA ASN A 22 21.25 12.79 5.28
C ASN A 22 20.76 12.46 3.86
N PRO A 23 19.44 12.49 3.59
CA PRO A 23 18.86 12.00 2.34
C PRO A 23 19.30 12.75 1.07
N TYR A 24 19.86 13.94 1.19
CA TYR A 24 20.24 14.81 0.06
C TYR A 24 21.74 14.80 -0.25
N LYS A 25 22.53 14.03 0.51
CA LYS A 25 23.99 13.97 0.34
C LYS A 25 24.37 13.40 -1.02
N ASP A 26 23.70 12.33 -1.43
CA ASP A 26 23.95 11.64 -2.69
C ASP A 26 22.68 11.68 -3.57
N PRO A 27 22.65 12.51 -4.64
CA PRO A 27 21.45 12.72 -5.44
C PRO A 27 21.02 11.46 -6.21
N VAL A 28 21.95 10.56 -6.51
CA VAL A 28 21.67 9.28 -7.20
C VAL A 28 20.94 8.32 -6.26
N ALA A 29 21.53 8.03 -5.09
CA ALA A 29 20.92 7.15 -4.08
C ALA A 29 19.55 7.67 -3.60
N MET A 30 19.37 8.99 -3.53
CA MET A 30 18.08 9.61 -3.20
C MET A 30 17.01 9.31 -4.26
N LEU A 31 17.34 9.38 -5.54
CA LEU A 31 16.41 9.08 -6.63
C LEU A 31 16.08 7.59 -6.68
N GLU A 32 17.09 6.73 -6.58
CA GLU A 32 16.90 5.27 -6.51
C GLU A 32 16.01 4.87 -5.34
N MET A 33 16.20 5.49 -4.17
CA MET A 33 15.35 5.23 -3.01
C MET A 33 13.91 5.71 -3.24
N ARG A 34 13.71 6.83 -3.94
CA ARG A 34 12.36 7.28 -4.32
C ARG A 34 11.69 6.29 -5.28
N GLU A 35 12.41 5.79 -6.27
CA GLU A 35 11.90 4.79 -7.20
C GLU A 35 11.50 3.50 -6.46
N HIS A 36 12.32 3.05 -5.52
CA HIS A 36 12.01 1.92 -4.64
C HIS A 36 10.75 2.17 -3.79
N ILE A 37 10.64 3.33 -3.11
CA ILE A 37 9.43 3.68 -2.33
C ILE A 37 8.17 3.69 -3.20
N VAL A 38 8.26 4.23 -4.41
CA VAL A 38 7.13 4.23 -5.35
C VAL A 38 6.75 2.80 -5.73
N ARG A 39 7.73 1.93 -6.01
CA ARG A 39 7.52 0.51 -6.31
C ARG A 39 6.82 -0.23 -5.17
N GLU A 40 7.26 -0.04 -3.93
CA GLU A 40 6.60 -0.62 -2.74
C GLU A 40 5.14 -0.17 -2.61
N LYS A 41 4.86 1.12 -2.86
CA LYS A 41 3.48 1.62 -2.90
C LYS A 41 2.65 0.93 -3.99
N TRP A 42 3.22 0.71 -5.17
CA TRP A 42 2.54 -0.06 -6.23
C TRP A 42 2.27 -1.50 -5.82
N ILE A 43 3.22 -2.15 -5.15
CA ILE A 43 3.07 -3.51 -4.63
C ILE A 43 1.90 -3.57 -3.63
N ASP A 44 1.79 -2.60 -2.73
CA ASP A 44 0.68 -2.56 -1.77
C ASP A 44 -0.67 -2.28 -2.43
N ILE A 45 -0.70 -1.43 -3.47
CA ILE A 45 -1.90 -1.23 -4.30
C ILE A 45 -2.33 -2.54 -4.97
N GLU A 46 -1.40 -3.29 -5.56
CA GLU A 46 -1.70 -4.56 -6.20
C GLU A 46 -2.15 -5.63 -5.20
N LYS A 47 -1.55 -5.69 -4.00
CA LYS A 47 -2.04 -6.53 -2.90
C LYS A 47 -3.49 -6.20 -2.54
N ALA A 48 -3.85 -4.93 -2.46
CA ALA A 48 -5.23 -4.49 -2.20
C ALA A 48 -6.19 -4.87 -3.34
N LYS A 49 -5.75 -4.82 -4.61
CA LYS A 49 -6.53 -5.28 -5.77
C LYS A 49 -6.80 -6.79 -5.72
N ILE A 50 -5.80 -7.59 -5.35
CA ILE A 50 -5.98 -9.04 -5.15
C ILE A 50 -7.05 -9.32 -4.07
N LEU A 51 -7.01 -8.59 -2.96
CA LEU A 51 -8.02 -8.71 -1.89
C LEU A 51 -9.42 -8.30 -2.39
N ARG A 52 -9.52 -7.23 -3.19
CA ARG A 52 -10.78 -6.82 -3.82
C ARG A 52 -11.36 -7.93 -4.70
N ASP A 53 -10.53 -8.61 -5.48
CA ASP A 53 -10.98 -9.70 -6.34
C ASP A 53 -11.43 -10.93 -5.54
N LYS A 54 -10.75 -11.24 -4.42
CA LYS A 54 -11.22 -12.26 -3.47
C LYS A 54 -12.58 -11.90 -2.85
N VAL A 55 -12.79 -10.64 -2.48
CA VAL A 55 -14.10 -10.16 -1.99
C VAL A 55 -15.17 -10.31 -3.06
N ARG A 56 -14.90 -9.87 -4.30
CA ARG A 56 -15.84 -10.04 -5.44
C ARG A 56 -16.17 -11.50 -5.70
N TRP A 57 -15.18 -12.37 -5.64
CA TRP A 57 -15.36 -13.81 -5.80
C TRP A 57 -16.24 -14.39 -4.68
N CYS A 58 -15.94 -14.06 -3.42
CA CYS A 58 -16.75 -14.50 -2.27
C CYS A 58 -18.20 -14.04 -2.39
N TYR A 59 -18.42 -12.80 -2.80
CA TYR A 59 -19.76 -12.25 -3.01
C TYR A 59 -20.54 -13.02 -4.09
N ARG A 60 -19.86 -13.44 -5.15
CA ARG A 60 -20.46 -14.23 -6.24
C ARG A 60 -20.80 -15.65 -5.80
N ILE A 61 -19.96 -16.27 -4.97
CA ILE A 61 -20.14 -17.68 -4.54
C ILE A 61 -21.18 -17.79 -3.43
N GLU A 62 -21.13 -16.92 -2.42
CA GLU A 62 -21.97 -17.07 -1.22
C GLU A 62 -23.40 -16.54 -1.38
N GLY A 63 -23.65 -15.70 -2.40
CA GLY A 63 -24.96 -15.12 -2.66
C GLY A 63 -25.50 -14.42 -1.39
N VAL A 64 -26.68 -14.82 -0.92
CA VAL A 64 -27.34 -14.25 0.27
C VAL A 64 -26.53 -14.31 1.56
N ASN A 65 -25.57 -15.24 1.70
CA ASN A 65 -24.76 -15.40 2.92
C ASN A 65 -23.51 -14.51 2.97
N HIS A 66 -23.31 -13.63 1.99
CA HIS A 66 -22.09 -12.83 1.85
C HIS A 66 -21.79 -11.96 3.09
N LEU A 67 -22.81 -11.49 3.81
CA LEU A 67 -22.64 -10.64 5.00
C LEU A 67 -21.92 -11.33 6.16
N GLN A 68 -22.17 -12.63 6.35
CA GLN A 68 -21.56 -13.39 7.44
C GLN A 68 -20.20 -13.94 7.01
N LYS A 69 -20.15 -14.56 5.82
CA LYS A 69 -18.97 -15.30 5.38
C LYS A 69 -17.88 -14.42 4.78
N CYS A 70 -18.22 -13.37 4.02
CA CYS A 70 -17.22 -12.51 3.37
C CYS A 70 -16.72 -11.35 4.25
N ARG A 71 -17.27 -11.18 5.48
CA ARG A 71 -16.93 -10.06 6.38
C ARG A 71 -15.43 -9.94 6.67
N HIS A 72 -14.76 -11.07 6.89
CA HIS A 72 -13.33 -11.08 7.19
C HIS A 72 -12.48 -10.62 5.99
N LEU A 73 -12.83 -11.03 4.76
CA LEU A 73 -12.16 -10.58 3.53
C LEU A 73 -12.38 -9.08 3.30
N VAL A 74 -13.59 -8.58 3.56
CA VAL A 74 -13.88 -7.15 3.46
C VAL A 74 -13.05 -6.35 4.46
N ARG A 75 -12.92 -6.84 5.70
CA ARG A 75 -12.08 -6.20 6.72
C ARG A 75 -10.62 -6.17 6.29
N GLN A 76 -10.08 -7.30 5.80
CA GLN A 76 -8.71 -7.36 5.27
C GLN A 76 -8.49 -6.39 4.11
N TYR A 77 -9.44 -6.31 3.16
CA TYR A 77 -9.37 -5.36 2.05
C TYR A 77 -9.38 -3.91 2.53
N LEU A 78 -10.28 -3.56 3.46
CA LEU A 78 -10.35 -2.21 4.02
C LEU A 78 -9.09 -1.84 4.79
N ASP A 79 -8.55 -2.77 5.59
CA ASP A 79 -7.31 -2.56 6.35
C ASP A 79 -6.12 -2.40 5.40
N ALA A 80 -6.05 -3.17 4.31
CA ALA A 80 -5.01 -3.02 3.30
C ALA A 80 -5.09 -1.69 2.56
N THR A 81 -6.28 -1.12 2.34
CA THR A 81 -6.39 0.19 1.64
C THR A 81 -5.97 1.39 2.49
N ARG A 82 -5.95 1.26 3.82
CA ARG A 82 -5.60 2.37 4.72
C ARG A 82 -4.11 2.69 4.61
N GLY A 83 -3.77 3.97 4.46
CA GLY A 83 -2.37 4.45 4.51
C GLY A 83 -1.56 4.33 3.23
N ILE A 84 -2.08 3.68 2.17
CA ILE A 84 -1.41 3.58 0.86
C ILE A 84 -1.43 4.93 0.10
N GLY A 85 -2.35 5.84 0.48
CA GLY A 85 -2.52 7.14 -0.19
C GLY A 85 -3.30 7.07 -1.51
N TRP A 86 -4.02 5.96 -1.76
CA TRP A 86 -4.84 5.77 -2.95
C TRP A 86 -6.29 6.24 -2.70
N GLY A 87 -6.65 7.43 -3.20
CA GLY A 87 -8.04 7.93 -3.14
C GLY A 87 -8.39 8.62 -1.81
N LYS A 88 -9.45 8.17 -1.11
CA LYS A 88 -9.98 8.86 0.08
C LYS A 88 -8.94 8.96 1.21
N ASP A 89 -7.93 8.11 1.26
CA ASP A 89 -6.89 8.13 2.31
C ASP A 89 -5.83 9.24 2.13
N GLY A 90 -5.91 10.05 1.07
CA GLY A 90 -5.22 11.34 1.00
C GLY A 90 -5.90 12.46 1.79
N ARG A 91 -7.09 12.20 2.38
CA ARG A 91 -7.76 13.15 3.28
C ARG A 91 -7.04 13.19 4.63
N HIS A 92 -7.04 14.37 5.24
CA HIS A 92 -6.43 14.64 6.53
C HIS A 92 -6.75 13.53 7.57
N PRO A 93 -5.77 13.09 8.39
CA PRO A 93 -5.93 12.01 9.37
C PRO A 93 -7.17 12.13 10.27
N SER A 94 -7.69 13.35 10.50
CA SER A 94 -8.93 13.58 11.24
C SER A 94 -10.18 12.94 10.64
N LEU A 95 -10.15 12.50 9.38
CA LEU A 95 -11.29 11.90 8.67
C LEU A 95 -11.15 10.38 8.50
N HIS A 96 -9.99 9.81 8.86
CA HIS A 96 -9.66 8.40 8.63
C HIS A 96 -8.95 7.71 9.81
N GLY A 97 -8.56 8.45 10.85
CA GLY A 97 -8.00 7.89 12.09
C GLY A 97 -9.07 7.20 12.96
N PRO A 98 -8.66 6.31 13.89
CA PRO A 98 -9.55 5.82 14.93
C PRO A 98 -10.20 7.02 15.63
N LYS A 99 -11.50 6.96 15.93
CA LYS A 99 -12.15 7.99 16.74
C LYS A 99 -11.32 8.16 18.01
N VAL A 100 -10.86 9.38 18.27
CA VAL A 100 -10.31 9.73 19.57
C VAL A 100 -11.44 9.48 20.56
N GLU A 101 -11.32 8.44 21.37
CA GLU A 101 -12.19 8.25 22.52
C GLU A 101 -11.81 9.37 23.49
N GLU A 102 -12.79 10.22 23.81
CA GLU A 102 -12.63 11.26 24.82
C GLU A 102 -12.26 10.56 26.13
N ILE A 103 -11.05 10.80 26.61
CA ILE A 103 -10.65 10.36 27.94
C ILE A 103 -11.37 11.30 28.89
N ASP A 104 -12.50 10.85 29.44
CA ASP A 104 -13.15 11.50 30.57
C ASP A 104 -12.10 11.67 31.66
N SER A 105 -11.77 12.93 31.95
CA SER A 105 -10.84 13.31 33.02
C SER A 105 -11.65 13.41 34.30
N GLU A 106 -11.49 12.39 35.14
CA GLU A 106 -11.93 12.40 36.54
C GLU A 106 -10.92 13.16 37.42
#